data_AF-X0RI10-F1
#
_entry.id   AF-X0RI10-F1
#
_cell.length_a   1.000
_cell.length_b   1.000
_cell.length_c   1.000
_cell.angle_alpha   90.00
_cell.angle_beta   90.00
_cell.angle_gamma   90.00
#
_symmetry.space_group_name_H-M   'P 1'
#
loop_
_entity.id
_entity.type
_entity.pdbx_description
1 polymer ?
#
loop_
_entity_poly.entity_id
_entity_poly.type
_entity_poly.pdbx_seq_one_letter_code
_entity_poly.pdbx_strand_id
1 'polypeptide(L)'
;SAALTTTQMLQITSGATGIINYQKDGANYLLAYTPVDIGGYICIIIVPVEEALESIPLLEARIAQGNTAAISFILIVTLGGIILAGVVAATVTNSITRPLQYLMSLAMRNVEAMIKQGTMDTLDLRVDATYIEQDDEIGELARAFQGMLDTIGDED
;
A
#
# COMPACT_ATOMS: atom_id res chain seq x y z
N SER A 1 -5.34 42.88 -38.45
CA SER A 1 -6.79 42.61 -38.69
C SER A 1 -6.96 41.16 -39.11
N ALA A 2 -7.76 40.31 -38.48
CA ALA A 2 -9.13 40.54 -38.05
C ALA A 2 -9.32 40.92 -36.58
N ALA A 3 -10.39 41.68 -36.33
CA ALA A 3 -10.98 41.94 -35.03
C ALA A 3 -12.20 41.01 -34.84
N LEU A 4 -12.82 41.04 -33.65
CA LEU A 4 -14.05 40.29 -33.34
C LEU A 4 -15.05 40.33 -34.52
N THR A 5 -15.57 39.18 -34.90
CA THR A 5 -16.58 39.10 -35.96
C THR A 5 -17.90 39.70 -35.48
N THR A 6 -18.76 40.11 -36.42
CA THR A 6 -20.11 40.61 -36.09
C THR A 6 -20.90 39.60 -35.24
N THR A 7 -20.74 38.30 -35.50
CA THR A 7 -21.36 37.23 -34.72
C THR A 7 -20.84 37.18 -33.29
N GLN A 8 -19.52 37.33 -33.10
CA GLN A 8 -18.90 37.36 -31.78
C GLN A 8 -19.33 38.61 -30.99
N MET A 9 -19.44 39.76 -31.66
CA MET A 9 -19.93 40.99 -31.04
C MET A 9 -21.39 40.84 -30.57
N LEU A 10 -22.26 40.25 -31.40
CA LEU A 10 -23.64 39.96 -31.03
C LEU A 10 -23.74 38.99 -29.84
N GLN A 11 -22.84 38.00 -29.76
CA GLN A 11 -22.76 37.10 -28.61
C GLN A 11 -22.39 37.83 -27.33
N ILE A 12 -21.39 38.73 -27.39
CA ILE A 12 -20.96 39.53 -26.23
C ILE A 12 -22.11 40.44 -25.75
N THR A 13 -22.84 41.07 -26.67
CA THR A 13 -23.93 42.01 -26.33
C THR A 13 -25.29 41.34 -26.12
N SER A 14 -25.37 40.02 -26.17
CA SER A 14 -26.64 39.28 -26.04
C SER A 14 -27.22 39.28 -24.61
N GLY A 15 -26.45 39.73 -23.62
CA GLY A 15 -26.78 39.59 -22.20
C GLY A 15 -26.46 38.19 -21.65
N ALA A 16 -25.75 37.35 -22.40
CA ALA A 16 -25.23 36.08 -21.91
C ALA A 16 -23.85 36.26 -21.27
N THR A 17 -23.44 35.28 -20.44
CA THR A 17 -22.05 35.11 -20.01
C THR A 17 -21.38 34.06 -20.90
N GLY A 18 -20.14 34.28 -21.30
CA GLY A 18 -19.45 33.33 -22.18
C GLY A 18 -17.96 33.61 -22.35
N ILE A 19 -17.34 32.75 -23.16
CA ILE A 19 -15.93 32.84 -23.54
C ILE A 19 -15.83 32.72 -25.05
N ILE A 20 -15.04 33.60 -25.68
CA ILE A 20 -14.78 33.62 -27.11
C ILE A 20 -13.28 33.53 -27.36
N ASN A 21 -12.90 32.66 -28.30
CA ASN A 21 -11.56 32.64 -28.88
C ASN A 21 -11.56 33.53 -30.12
N TYR A 22 -10.59 34.43 -30.21
CA TYR A 22 -10.39 35.24 -31.41
C TYR A 22 -8.91 35.52 -31.65
N GLN A 23 -8.55 35.75 -32.92
CA GLN A 23 -7.18 36.08 -33.30
C GLN A 23 -7.09 37.58 -33.57
N LYS A 24 -6.07 38.24 -33.02
CA LYS A 24 -5.76 39.65 -33.27
C LYS A 24 -4.26 39.81 -33.44
N ASP A 25 -3.86 40.47 -34.52
CA ASP A 25 -2.46 40.81 -34.81
C ASP A 25 -1.51 39.60 -34.75
N GLY A 26 -1.99 38.45 -35.24
CA GLY A 26 -1.26 37.18 -35.29
C GLY A 26 -1.35 36.34 -34.00
N ALA A 27 -1.73 36.93 -32.87
CA ALA A 27 -1.85 36.24 -31.59
C ALA A 27 -3.29 35.80 -31.30
N ASN A 28 -3.43 34.66 -30.61
CA ASN A 28 -4.72 34.14 -30.16
C ASN A 28 -5.06 34.70 -28.78
N TYR A 29 -6.32 35.10 -28.59
CA TYR A 29 -6.83 35.67 -27.35
C TYR A 29 -8.08 34.92 -26.90
N LEU A 30 -8.19 34.78 -25.58
CA LEU A 30 -9.40 34.38 -24.87
C LEU A 30 -10.10 35.64 -24.35
N LEU A 31 -11.38 35.80 -24.67
CA LEU A 31 -12.24 36.87 -24.19
C LEU A 31 -13.37 36.27 -23.36
N ALA A 32 -13.35 36.48 -22.05
CA ALA A 32 -14.47 36.18 -21.17
C ALA A 32 -15.35 37.43 -21.03
N TYR A 33 -16.66 37.26 -21.12
CA TYR A 33 -17.62 38.36 -20.96
C TYR A 33 -18.78 37.95 -20.06
N THR A 34 -19.26 38.90 -19.25
CA THR A 34 -20.44 38.74 -18.41
C THR A 34 -21.17 40.09 -18.28
N PRO A 35 -22.49 40.15 -18.42
CA PRO A 35 -23.24 41.37 -18.18
C PRO A 35 -23.19 41.74 -16.70
N VAL A 36 -23.13 43.04 -16.42
CA VAL A 36 -23.32 43.58 -15.08
C VAL A 36 -24.79 43.94 -14.95
N ASP A 37 -25.48 43.36 -13.96
CA ASP A 37 -26.93 43.47 -13.78
C ASP A 37 -27.46 44.91 -13.64
N ILE A 38 -26.57 45.89 -13.41
CA ILE A 38 -26.89 47.30 -13.23
C ILE A 38 -26.22 48.12 -14.33
N GLY A 39 -27.02 48.91 -15.06
CA GLY A 39 -26.52 49.95 -15.96
C GLY A 39 -26.16 49.50 -17.38
N GLY A 40 -26.43 48.25 -17.77
CA GLY A 40 -26.20 47.76 -19.13
C GLY A 40 -24.72 47.60 -19.49
N TYR A 41 -23.84 47.55 -18.50
CA TYR A 41 -22.42 47.32 -18.69
C TYR A 41 -22.13 45.83 -18.91
N ILE A 42 -21.04 45.53 -19.62
CA ILE A 42 -20.52 44.18 -19.80
C ILE A 42 -19.08 44.19 -19.30
N CYS A 43 -18.77 43.34 -18.33
CA CYS A 43 -17.41 43.11 -17.90
C CYS A 43 -16.73 42.18 -18.92
N ILE A 44 -15.56 42.59 -19.42
CA ILE A 44 -14.79 41.83 -20.40
C ILE A 44 -13.37 41.67 -19.89
N ILE A 45 -12.87 40.45 -19.92
CA ILE A 45 -11.48 40.11 -19.61
C ILE A 45 -10.87 39.50 -20.88
N ILE A 46 -9.72 40.02 -21.29
CA ILE A 46 -9.00 39.58 -22.49
C ILE A 46 -7.61 39.13 -22.06
N VAL A 47 -7.25 37.89 -22.40
CA VAL A 47 -5.94 37.33 -22.09
C VAL A 47 -5.34 36.68 -23.34
N PRO A 48 -4.08 36.96 -23.71
CA PRO A 48 -3.38 36.21 -24.74
C PRO A 48 -3.28 34.73 -24.34
N VAL A 49 -3.58 33.83 -25.27
CA VAL A 49 -3.49 32.38 -24.99
C VAL A 49 -2.06 31.99 -24.60
N GLU A 50 -1.05 32.59 -25.22
CA GLU A 50 0.36 32.32 -24.89
C GLU A 50 0.72 32.67 -23.44
N GLU A 51 0.25 33.81 -22.93
CA GLU A 51 0.45 34.23 -21.53
C GLU A 51 -0.26 33.27 -20.55
N ALA A 52 -1.48 32.84 -20.91
CA ALA A 52 -2.20 31.83 -20.13
C ALA A 52 -1.47 30.47 -20.12
N LEU A 53 -0.84 30.09 -21.24
CA LEU A 53 -0.09 28.84 -21.37
C LEU A 53 1.28 28.90 -20.68
N GLU A 54 1.91 30.07 -20.54
CA GLU A 54 3.22 30.23 -19.88
C GLU A 54 3.20 29.81 -18.41
N SER A 55 2.03 29.89 -17.77
CA SER A 55 1.84 29.44 -16.38
C SER A 55 1.71 27.92 -16.24
N ILE A 56 1.45 27.19 -17.33
CA ILE A 56 1.20 25.74 -17.30
C ILE A 56 2.47 24.92 -16.99
N PRO A 57 3.64 25.17 -17.63
CA PRO A 57 4.86 24.41 -17.34
C PRO A 57 5.27 24.44 -15.86
N LEU A 58 5.07 25.57 -15.17
CA LEU A 58 5.34 25.69 -13.75
C LEU A 58 4.41 24.81 -12.91
N LEU A 59 3.13 24.74 -13.29
CA LEU A 59 2.15 23.89 -12.64
C LEU A 59 2.46 22.41 -12.88
N GLU A 60 2.77 22.04 -14.13
CA GLU A 60 3.17 20.66 -14.49
C GLU A 60 4.42 20.21 -13.75
N ALA A 61 5.44 21.06 -13.64
CA ALA A 61 6.65 20.76 -12.88
C ALA A 61 6.36 20.50 -11.40
N ARG A 62 5.48 21.31 -10.78
CA ARG A 62 5.05 21.10 -9.39
C ARG A 62 4.27 19.80 -9.22
N ILE A 63 3.37 19.49 -10.15
CA ILE A 63 2.61 18.23 -10.14
C ILE A 63 3.56 17.04 -10.30
N ALA A 64 4.50 17.10 -11.24
CA ALA A 64 5.46 16.04 -11.49
C ALA A 64 6.37 15.78 -10.28
N GLN A 65 6.83 16.84 -9.60
CA GLN A 65 7.59 16.71 -8.36
C GLN A 65 6.76 16.08 -7.24
N GLY A 66 5.52 16.54 -7.06
CA GLY A 66 4.59 15.97 -6.08
C GLY A 66 4.30 14.49 -6.33
N ASN A 67 4.06 14.12 -7.60
CA ASN A 67 3.84 12.73 -8.00
C ASN A 67 5.07 11.87 -7.76
N THR A 68 6.27 12.36 -8.10
CA THR A 68 7.52 11.62 -7.88
C THR A 68 7.76 11.35 -6.40
N ALA A 69 7.51 12.35 -5.54
CA ALA A 69 7.61 12.19 -4.09
C ALA A 69 6.59 11.17 -3.54
N ALA A 70 5.33 11.27 -3.99
CA ALA A 70 4.28 10.34 -3.57
C ALA A 70 4.57 8.90 -4.01
N ILE A 71 4.99 8.69 -5.27
CA ILE A 71 5.36 7.37 -5.79
C ILE A 71 6.53 6.79 -4.99
N SER A 72 7.55 7.59 -4.72
CA SER A 72 8.72 7.15 -3.95
C SER A 72 8.34 6.74 -2.53
N PHE A 73 7.48 7.53 -1.87
CA PHE A 73 6.97 7.21 -0.54
C PHE A 73 6.18 5.90 -0.53
N ILE A 74 5.26 5.72 -1.48
CA ILE A 74 4.47 4.49 -1.62
C ILE A 74 5.40 3.29 -1.81
N LEU A 75 6.38 3.38 -2.71
CA LEU A 75 7.32 2.30 -2.96
C LEU A 75 8.12 1.92 -1.70
N ILE A 76 8.62 2.90 -0.95
CA ILE A 76 9.38 2.63 0.28
C ILE A 76 8.50 1.94 1.32
N VAL A 77 7.28 2.42 1.53
CA VAL A 77 6.35 1.83 2.51
C VAL A 77 5.92 0.43 2.09
N THR A 78 5.62 0.21 0.80
CA THR A 78 5.23 -1.11 0.29
C THR A 78 6.38 -2.12 0.41
N LEU A 79 7.59 -1.75 -0.02
CA LEU A 79 8.75 -2.63 0.09
C LEU A 79 9.09 -2.92 1.55
N GLY A 80 9.06 -1.90 2.42
CA GLY A 80 9.25 -2.06 3.86
C GLY A 80 8.21 -3.00 4.49
N GLY A 81 6.94 -2.85 4.10
CA GLY A 81 5.86 -3.73 4.57
C GLY A 81 6.04 -5.19 4.16
N ILE A 82 6.46 -5.45 2.92
CA ILE A 82 6.72 -6.82 2.43
C ILE A 82 7.88 -7.45 3.21
N ILE A 83 8.97 -6.72 3.41
CA ILE A 83 10.12 -7.21 4.17
C ILE A 83 9.70 -7.52 5.61
N LEU A 84 8.97 -6.60 6.27
CA LEU A 84 8.50 -6.80 7.63
C LEU A 84 7.57 -8.01 7.75
N ALA A 85 6.64 -8.19 6.81
CA ALA A 85 5.77 -9.35 6.77
C ALA A 85 6.57 -10.66 6.61
N GLY A 86 7.60 -10.66 5.76
CA GLY A 86 8.51 -11.80 5.60
C GLY A 86 9.26 -12.14 6.89
N VAL A 87 9.76 -11.13 7.60
CA VAL A 87 10.43 -11.32 8.90
C VAL A 87 9.47 -11.91 9.93
N VAL A 88 8.27 -11.35 10.06
CA VAL A 88 7.26 -11.86 11.01
C VAL A 88 6.88 -13.30 10.68
N ALA A 89 6.64 -13.61 9.40
CA ALA A 89 6.33 -14.97 8.97
C ALA A 89 7.46 -15.95 9.30
N ALA A 90 8.72 -15.57 9.05
CA ALA A 90 9.88 -16.39 9.37
C ALA A 90 10.02 -16.61 10.89
N THR A 91 9.83 -15.57 11.69
CA THR A 91 9.86 -15.65 13.16
C THR A 91 8.80 -16.61 13.66
N VAL A 92 7.53 -16.39 13.30
CA VAL A 92 6.41 -17.27 13.72
C VAL A 92 6.64 -18.72 13.29
N THR A 93 7.14 -18.94 12.08
CA THR A 93 7.44 -20.29 11.59
C THR A 93 8.49 -20.97 12.43
N ASN A 94 9.56 -20.26 12.79
CA ASN A 94 10.69 -20.83 13.54
C ASN A 94 10.43 -20.94 15.04
N SER A 95 9.72 -19.98 15.64
CA SER A 95 9.48 -19.94 17.08
C SER A 95 8.23 -20.69 17.51
N ILE A 96 7.26 -20.91 16.61
CA ILE A 96 5.98 -21.54 16.97
C ILE A 96 5.71 -22.76 16.09
N THR A 97 5.65 -22.57 14.76
CA THR A 97 5.15 -23.63 13.86
C THR A 97 6.06 -24.86 13.84
N ARG A 98 7.37 -24.67 13.69
CA ARG A 98 8.35 -25.78 13.66
C ARG A 98 8.40 -26.57 14.97
N PRO A 99 8.54 -25.94 16.15
CA PRO A 99 8.49 -26.67 17.42
C PRO A 99 7.20 -27.48 17.61
N LEU A 100 6.03 -26.90 17.29
CA LEU A 100 4.76 -27.61 17.40
C LEU A 100 4.67 -28.81 16.45
N GLN A 101 5.14 -28.66 15.21
CA GLN A 101 5.22 -29.78 14.27
C GLN A 101 6.16 -30.87 14.76
N TYR A 102 7.28 -30.50 15.37
CA TYR A 102 8.23 -31.45 15.97
C TYR A 102 7.59 -32.23 17.12
N LEU A 103 6.98 -31.55 18.10
CA LEU A 103 6.30 -32.21 19.22
C LEU A 103 5.16 -33.12 18.74
N MET A 104 4.38 -32.67 17.75
CA MET A 104 3.32 -33.48 17.14
C MET A 104 3.87 -34.72 16.44
N SER A 105 5.01 -34.61 15.75
CA SER A 105 5.66 -35.76 15.11
C SER A 105 6.17 -36.77 16.13
N LEU A 106 6.72 -36.31 17.26
CA LEU A 106 7.13 -37.17 18.37
C LEU A 106 5.93 -37.89 18.99
N ALA A 107 4.82 -37.17 19.23
CA ALA A 107 3.58 -37.76 19.73
C ALA A 107 3.07 -38.88 18.82
N MET A 108 3.04 -38.66 17.50
CA MET A 108 2.61 -39.66 16.54
C MET A 108 3.52 -40.90 16.52
N ARG A 109 4.85 -40.70 16.57
CA ARG A 109 5.82 -41.80 16.66
C ARG A 109 5.63 -42.62 17.95
N ASN A 110 5.36 -41.96 19.07
CA ASN A 110 5.09 -42.64 20.34
C ASN A 110 3.78 -43.45 20.30
N VAL A 111 2.70 -42.89 19.75
CA VAL A 111 1.44 -43.63 19.61
C VAL A 111 1.61 -44.86 18.70
N GLU A 112 2.34 -44.71 17.58
CA GLU A 112 2.65 -45.82 16.69
C GLU A 112 3.48 -46.92 17.39
N ALA A 113 4.41 -46.51 18.27
CA ALA A 113 5.21 -47.40 19.09
C ALA A 113 4.37 -48.28 20.02
N MET A 114 3.50 -47.63 20.80
CA MET A 114 2.62 -48.30 21.76
C MET A 114 1.70 -49.30 21.05
N ILE A 115 1.17 -48.94 19.88
CA ILE A 115 0.27 -49.81 19.10
C ILE A 115 0.99 -51.05 18.57
N LYS A 116 2.27 -50.93 18.18
CA LYS A 116 3.03 -52.04 17.56
C LYS A 116 3.68 -53.00 18.57
N GLN A 117 3.59 -52.76 19.88
CA GLN A 117 4.29 -53.53 20.93
C GLN A 117 5.78 -53.76 20.60
N GLY A 118 6.40 -52.81 19.91
CA GLY A 118 7.81 -52.89 19.55
C GLY A 118 8.64 -52.40 20.73
N THR A 119 9.63 -53.20 21.16
CA THR A 119 10.65 -52.77 22.12
C THR A 119 11.30 -51.49 21.61
N MET A 120 10.96 -50.37 22.22
CA MET A 120 11.49 -49.07 21.83
C MET A 120 12.74 -48.77 22.62
N ASP A 121 13.79 -48.35 21.89
CA ASP A 121 14.97 -47.77 22.50
C ASP A 121 14.54 -46.39 23.04
N THR A 122 14.42 -46.27 24.37
CA THR A 122 13.83 -45.12 25.08
C THR A 122 14.55 -43.79 24.82
N LEU A 123 15.73 -43.84 24.17
CA LEU A 123 16.43 -42.65 23.68
C LEU A 123 15.75 -41.96 22.49
N ASP A 124 14.97 -42.67 21.66
CA ASP A 124 14.47 -42.14 20.39
C ASP A 124 13.14 -41.35 20.51
N LEU A 125 12.57 -41.32 21.73
CA LEU A 125 11.33 -40.62 22.07
C LEU A 125 11.57 -39.41 23.00
N ARG A 126 12.81 -39.00 23.21
CA ARG A 126 13.08 -37.82 24.04
C ARG A 126 12.92 -36.54 23.22
N VAL A 127 12.27 -35.56 23.82
CA VAL A 127 12.21 -34.20 23.29
C VAL A 127 13.61 -33.62 23.30
N ASP A 128 14.04 -33.06 22.17
CA ASP A 128 15.33 -32.40 22.01
C ASP A 128 15.53 -31.31 23.08
N ALA A 129 16.71 -31.30 23.71
CA ALA A 129 17.11 -30.33 24.73
C ALA A 129 16.92 -28.88 24.24
N THR A 130 17.10 -28.65 22.94
CA THR A 130 16.93 -27.34 22.30
C THR A 130 15.53 -26.73 22.51
N TYR A 131 14.49 -27.56 22.62
CA TYR A 131 13.13 -27.09 22.91
C TYR A 131 12.82 -27.07 24.40
N ILE A 132 13.42 -27.95 25.20
CA ILE A 132 13.25 -27.98 26.66
C ILE A 132 13.87 -26.75 27.33
N GLU A 133 15.00 -26.27 26.79
CA GLU A 133 15.75 -25.12 27.31
C GLU A 133 15.15 -23.76 26.91
N GLN A 134 14.04 -23.74 26.14
CA GLN A 134 13.36 -22.49 25.80
C GLN A 134 12.64 -21.89 27.02
N ASP A 135 12.85 -20.60 27.27
CA ASP A 135 12.23 -19.84 28.37
C ASP A 135 10.88 -19.21 27.96
N ASP A 136 10.16 -19.84 27.01
CA ASP A 136 8.85 -19.41 26.52
C ASP A 136 7.78 -20.50 26.70
N GLU A 137 6.55 -20.23 26.25
CA GLU A 137 5.43 -21.16 26.36
C GLU A 137 5.67 -22.47 25.59
N ILE A 138 6.50 -22.45 24.54
CA ILE A 138 6.88 -23.65 23.78
C ILE A 138 7.81 -24.51 24.61
N GLY A 139 8.75 -23.92 25.35
CA GLY A 139 9.61 -24.66 26.26
C GLY A 139 8.90 -25.20 27.50
N GLU A 140 7.90 -24.49 28.03
CA GLU A 140 7.02 -25.06 29.06
C GLU A 140 6.22 -26.26 28.53
N LEU A 141 5.68 -26.15 27.30
CA LEU A 141 4.99 -27.26 26.63
C LEU A 141 5.93 -28.44 26.38
N ALA A 142 7.15 -28.21 25.91
CA ALA A 142 8.15 -29.24 25.66
C ALA A 142 8.53 -30.00 26.95
N ARG A 143 8.70 -29.28 28.06
CA ARG A 143 8.94 -29.87 29.40
C ARG A 143 7.77 -30.70 29.89
N ALA A 144 6.54 -30.19 29.76
CA ALA A 144 5.34 -30.94 30.13
C ALA A 144 5.19 -32.21 29.28
N PHE A 145 5.47 -32.12 27.98
CA PHE A 145 5.42 -33.24 27.06
C PHE A 145 6.49 -34.29 27.38
N GLN A 146 7.74 -33.88 27.68
CA GLN A 146 8.78 -34.81 28.14
C GLN A 146 8.37 -35.54 29.42
N GLY A 147 7.80 -34.84 30.41
CA GLY A 147 7.34 -35.47 31.65
C GLY A 147 6.26 -36.54 31.42
N MET A 148 5.36 -36.33 30.44
CA MET A 148 4.39 -37.35 30.04
C MET A 148 5.07 -38.57 29.40
N LEU A 149 6.08 -38.36 28.53
CA LEU A 149 6.82 -39.44 27.89
C LEU A 149 7.62 -40.26 28.91
N ASP A 150 8.25 -39.58 29.88
CA ASP A 150 9.01 -40.24 30.96
C ASP A 150 8.08 -41.14 31.80
N THR A 151 6.86 -40.69 32.09
CA THR A 151 5.88 -41.49 32.85
C THR A 151 5.49 -42.77 32.10
N ILE A 152 5.33 -42.71 30.78
CA ILE A 152 4.97 -43.87 29.95
C ILE A 152 6.15 -44.85 29.83
N GLY A 153 7.39 -44.34 29.77
CA GLY A 153 8.59 -45.17 29.68
C GLY A 153 8.99 -45.88 30.98
N ASP A 154 8.57 -45.36 32.14
CA ASP A 154 8.83 -45.94 33.47
C ASP A 154 7.81 -47.02 33.88
N GLU A 155 6.72 -47.22 33.12
CA GLU A 155 5.67 -48.23 33.41
C GLU A 155 5.95 -49.63 32.79
N ASP A 156 7.08 -49.82 32.10
CA ASP A 156 7.61 -51.12 31.62
C ASP A 156 8.78 -51.63 32.49
#